data_AF-A0A9P6WRV6-F1
#
_entry.id   AF-A0A9P6WRV6-F1
#
_cell.length_a   1.000
_cell.length_b   1.000
_cell.length_c   1.000
_cell.angle_alpha   90.00
_cell.angle_beta   90.00
_cell.angle_gamma   90.00
#
_symmetry.space_group_name_H-M   'P 1'
#
loop_
_entity.id
_entity.type
_entity.pdbx_description
1 polymer ?
#
loop_
_entity_poly.entity_id
_entity_poly.type
_entity_poly.pdbx_seq_one_letter_code
_entity_poly.pdbx_strand_id
1 'polypeptide(L)' 'MQVRAFLNICPHAGRRLDWAPGQFLKSREGHLVCAAHGASFALDSGDCIAGPCKGDRLRAVPVDVRDGQVYLA' A
#
# COMPACT_ATOMS: atom_id res chain seq x y z
N MET A 1 -4.41 17.22 -5.79
CA MET A 1 -4.25 15.75 -5.77
C MET A 1 -3.02 15.44 -4.94
N GLN A 2 -3.11 14.60 -3.91
CA GLN A 2 -1.97 14.31 -3.04
C GLN A 2 -1.40 12.93 -3.36
N VAL A 3 -0.12 12.87 -3.69
CA VAL A 3 0.57 11.60 -3.95
C VAL A 3 0.95 10.98 -2.61
N ARG A 4 0.80 9.65 -2.53
CA ARG A 4 1.22 8.82 -1.41
C ARG A 4 2.09 7.71 -1.97
N ALA A 5 3.16 7.38 -1.27
CA ALA A 5 4.00 6.25 -1.61
C ALA A 5 4.22 5.39 -0.37
N PHE A 6 4.21 4.08 -0.59
CA PHE A 6 4.41 3.08 0.43
C PHE A 6 5.39 2.03 -0.10
N LEU A 7 6.15 1.41 0.79
CA LEU A 7 6.94 0.23 0.42
C LEU A 7 5.99 -0.88 -0.02
N ASN A 8 6.34 -1.55 -1.11
CA ASN A 8 5.61 -2.69 -1.64
C ASN A 8 5.89 -3.97 -0.82
N ILE A 9 5.65 -3.90 0.49
CA ILE A 9 5.92 -4.95 1.46
C ILE A 9 4.80 -4.93 2.50
N CYS A 10 4.09 -6.05 2.62
CA CYS A 10 3.07 -6.29 3.62
C CYS A 10 3.72 -6.52 5.00
N PRO A 11 3.36 -5.75 6.04
CA PRO A 11 3.96 -5.88 7.37
C PRO A 11 3.66 -7.22 8.05
N HIS A 12 2.59 -7.93 7.64
CA HIS A 12 2.24 -9.24 8.19
C HIS A 12 3.36 -10.28 8.08
N ALA A 13 3.93 -10.45 6.89
CA ALA A 13 4.87 -11.54 6.60
C ALA A 13 5.97 -11.15 5.59
N GLY A 14 6.18 -9.85 5.39
CA GLY A 14 7.21 -9.32 4.48
C GLY A 14 6.96 -9.63 3.00
N ARG A 15 5.74 -10.04 2.62
CA ARG A 15 5.41 -10.38 1.22
C ARG A 15 5.12 -9.14 0.40
N ARG A 16 5.43 -9.20 -0.89
CA ARG A 16 5.03 -8.15 -1.84
C ARG A 16 3.50 -8.00 -1.85
N LEU A 17 3.03 -6.77 -2.05
CA LEU A 17 1.60 -6.48 -2.11
C LEU A 17 1.02 -6.83 -3.48
N ASP A 18 1.80 -6.64 -4.54
CA ASP A 18 1.47 -7.06 -5.91
C ASP A 18 1.67 -8.57 -6.13
N TRP A 19 0.77 -9.18 -6.92
CA TRP A 19 0.84 -10.61 -7.26
C TRP A 19 1.66 -10.88 -8.53
N ALA A 20 1.82 -9.85 -9.37
CA ALA A 20 2.74 -9.80 -10.50
C ALA A 20 3.26 -8.36 -10.61
N PRO A 21 4.38 -8.08 -11.31
CA PRO A 21 4.95 -6.74 -11.39
C PRO A 21 3.92 -5.65 -11.74
N GLY A 22 3.63 -4.77 -10.78
CA GLY A 22 2.70 -3.65 -10.95
C GLY A 22 1.21 -4.04 -10.91
N GLN A 23 0.87 -5.30 -10.65
CA GLN A 23 -0.50 -5.80 -10.60
C GLN A 23 -0.96 -5.98 -9.15
N PHE A 24 -1.88 -5.13 -8.71
CA PHE A 24 -2.38 -5.10 -7.33
C PHE A 24 -3.85 -5.54 -7.27
N LEU A 25 -4.25 -6.11 -6.13
CA LEU A 25 -5.66 -6.38 -5.84
C LEU A 25 -6.28 -5.17 -5.13
N LYS A 26 -7.50 -4.82 -5.53
CA LYS A 26 -8.30 -3.76 -4.90
C LYS A 26 -9.66 -4.30 -4.51
N SER A 27 -10.10 -4.03 -3.28
CA SER A 27 -11.44 -4.41 -2.83
C SER A 27 -12.51 -3.54 -3.51
N ARG A 28 -13.79 -3.94 -3.40
CA ARG A 28 -14.91 -3.15 -3.95
C ARG A 28 -15.03 -1.78 -3.29
N GLU A 29 -14.65 -1.68 -2.02
CA GLU A 29 -14.61 -0.46 -1.20
C GLU A 29 -13.37 0.39 -1.49
N GLY A 30 -12.44 -0.14 -2.30
CA GLY A 30 -11.31 0.59 -2.82
C GLY A 30 -10.01 0.46 -2.04
N HIS A 31 -9.91 -0.51 -1.12
CA HIS A 31 -8.71 -0.78 -0.34
C HIS A 31 -7.69 -1.59 -1.13
N LEU A 32 -6.40 -1.39 -0.85
CA LEU A 32 -5.34 -2.25 -1.36
C LEU A 32 -5.36 -3.59 -0.63
N VAL A 33 -5.34 -4.71 -1.33
CA VAL A 33 -5.35 -6.05 -0.73
C VAL A 33 -4.03 -6.76 -1.04
N CYS A 34 -3.34 -7.22 0.00
CA CYS A 34 -2.18 -8.10 -0.13
C CYS A 34 -2.63 -9.44 -0.72
N ALA A 35 -2.13 -9.76 -1.92
CA ALA A 35 -2.53 -10.96 -2.65
C ALA A 35 -2.11 -12.29 -2.00
N ALA A 36 -1.21 -12.26 -1.00
CA ALA A 36 -0.76 -13.47 -0.31
C ALA A 36 -1.79 -13.98 0.72
N HIS A 37 -2.24 -13.11 1.63
CA HIS A 37 -3.06 -13.51 2.80
C HIS A 37 -4.24 -12.57 3.09
N GLY A 38 -4.55 -11.62 2.19
CA GLY A 38 -5.77 -10.80 2.29
C GLY A 38 -5.74 -9.62 3.26
N ALA A 39 -4.57 -9.22 3.78
CA ALA A 39 -4.45 -7.97 4.54
C ALA A 39 -4.89 -6.79 3.66
N SER A 40 -5.77 -5.93 4.19
CA SER A 40 -6.42 -4.84 3.43
C SER A 40 -6.05 -3.49 4.02
N PHE A 41 -5.61 -2.56 3.17
CA PHE A 41 -5.02 -1.29 3.56
C PHE A 41 -5.77 -0.10 2.98
N ALA A 42 -5.99 0.91 3.82
CA ALA A 42 -6.50 2.21 3.38
C ALA A 42 -5.42 2.94 2.54
N LEU A 43 -5.80 3.49 1.39
CA LEU A 43 -4.84 4.09 0.45
C LEU A 43 -4.35 5.48 0.87
N ASP A 44 -5.10 6.16 1.75
CA ASP A 44 -4.80 7.51 2.24
C ASP A 44 -3.79 7.51 3.39
N SER A 45 -3.91 6.57 4.32
CA SER A 45 -3.05 6.44 5.51
C SER A 45 -2.06 5.27 5.46
N GLY A 46 -2.37 4.22 4.68
CA GLY A 46 -1.64 2.95 4.71
C GLY A 46 -2.03 2.03 5.87
N ASP A 47 -3.01 2.38 6.71
CA ASP A 47 -3.42 1.54 7.83
C ASP A 47 -4.05 0.23 7.35
N CYS A 48 -3.69 -0.88 8.01
CA CYS A 48 -4.33 -2.18 7.80
C CYS A 48 -5.66 -2.24 8.54
N ILE A 49 -6.76 -2.18 7.80
CA ILE A 49 -8.11 -2.11 8.33
C ILE A 49 -8.79 -3.48 8.47
N ALA A 50 -8.26 -4.50 7.79
CA ALA A 50 -8.76 -5.88 7.86
C ALA A 50 -7.67 -6.91 7.53
N GLY A 51 -7.87 -8.14 7.98
CA GLY A 51 -6.95 -9.26 7.74
C GLY A 51 -5.87 -9.44 8.84
N PRO A 52 -4.82 -10.23 8.57
CA PRO A 52 -3.96 -10.79 9.60
C PRO A 52 -3.05 -9.79 10.33
N CYS A 53 -2.82 -8.60 9.77
CA CYS A 53 -2.06 -7.53 10.42
C CYS A 53 -2.92 -6.29 10.75
N LYS A 54 -4.22 -6.47 11.03
CA LYS A 54 -5.11 -5.36 11.38
C LYS A 54 -4.56 -4.58 12.57
N GLY A 55 -4.52 -3.24 12.45
CA GLY A 55 -3.95 -2.34 13.45
C GLY A 55 -2.49 -1.95 13.20
N ASP A 56 -1.78 -2.66 12.31
CA ASP A 56 -0.49 -2.23 11.76
C ASP A 56 -0.69 -1.35 10.50
N ARG A 57 0.38 -0.95 9.82
CA ARG A 57 0.34 -0.10 8.62
C ARG A 57 1.47 -0.37 7.62
N LEU A 58 1.23 0.05 6.38
CA LEU A 58 2.28 0.13 5.36
C LEU A 58 3.32 1.18 5.75
N ARG A 59 4.60 0.89 5.45
CA ARG A 59 5.67 1.86 5.64
C ARG A 59 5.62 2.92 4.55
N ALA A 60 5.35 4.16 4.93
CA ALA A 60 5.37 5.30 4.03
C ALA A 60 6.78 5.55 3.46
N VAL A 61 6.81 5.98 2.19
CA VAL A 61 8.00 6.45 1.49
C VAL A 61 7.82 7.95 1.23
N PRO A 62 8.68 8.82 1.80
CA PRO A 62 8.64 10.24 1.52
C PRO A 62 8.79 10.53 0.02
N VAL A 63 7.90 11.36 -0.52
CA VAL A 63 7.92 11.75 -1.93
C VAL A 63 7.57 13.22 -2.10
N ASP A 64 8.21 13.84 -3.09
CA ASP A 64 7.94 15.20 -3.55
C ASP A 64 7.33 15.18 -4.96
N VAL A 65 6.36 16.06 -5.20
CA VAL A 65 5.80 16.27 -6.54
C VAL A 65 6.32 17.59 -7.09
N ARG A 66 7.08 17.53 -8.19
CA ARG A 66 7.67 18.70 -8.86
C ARG A 66 7.34 18.61 -10.35
N ASP A 67 6.73 19.65 -10.90
CA ASP A 67 6.35 19.72 -12.33
C ASP A 67 5.60 18.48 -12.85
N GLY A 68 4.68 17.95 -12.04
CA GLY A 68 3.88 16.76 -12.38
C GLY A 68 4.60 15.42 -12.26
N GLN A 69 5.89 15.41 -11.89
CA GLN A 69 6.69 14.21 -11.66
C GLN A 69 6.81 13.91 -10.16
N VAL A 70 6.92 12.62 -9.82
CA VAL A 70 7.07 12.14 -8.43
C VAL A 70 8.52 11.73 -8.20
N TYR A 71 9.14 12.34 -7.20
CA TYR A 71 10.51 12.06 -6.76
C TYR A 71 10.49 11.46 -5.36
N LEU A 72 11.46 10.61 -5.05
CA LEU A 72 11.78 10.33 -3.65
C LEU A 72 12.30 11.63 -3.02
N ALA A 73 11.80 11.95 -1.81
CA ALA A 73 12.22 13.14 -1.07
C ALA A 73 13.62 12.96 -0.46
#